data_AF-A0A748RP46-F1
#
_entry.id   AF-A0A748RP46-F1
#
_cell.length_a   1.000
_cell.length_b   1.000
_cell.length_c   1.000
_cell.angle_alpha   90.00
_cell.angle_beta   90.00
_cell.angle_gamma   90.00
#
_symmetry.space_group_name_H-M   'P 1'
#
loop_
_entity.id
_entity.type
_entity.pdbx_description
1 polymer ?
#
loop_
_entity_poly.entity_id
_entity_poly.type
_entity_poly.pdbx_seq_one_letter_code
_entity_poly.pdbx_strand_id
1 'polypeptide(L)'
;DNGDGTYTATYTATTAGTNLRATVRLGGWSTAAQSGKYGIILGYEAPASINTQVNAYTFTQTSEEGTFPTTGFTGATFTIVPKDSKSVTDYTWTSDASWVSVTDGVVKFTGTGTGDKVTITGTPTSSQGNIIKYSFTLKSWFIHSGSTRMSWSDANTYCSSQSGYSLPTIAQMILRTNHTATLIRGTGALLNEWGMMTRYTSARFSDNTYWSSDQLSSGSHNNVSLRYGGVYFSSDSSKINVVCRQGL
;
A
#
# COMPACT_ATOMS: atom_id res chain seq x y z
N ASP A 1 15.49 29.54 -40.24
CA ASP A 1 14.67 30.70 -40.63
C ASP A 1 13.39 30.13 -41.17
N ASN A 2 12.27 30.51 -40.56
CA ASN A 2 10.93 30.09 -41.00
C ASN A 2 10.42 30.99 -42.14
N GLY A 3 11.25 31.88 -42.70
CA GLY A 3 10.92 32.78 -43.79
C GLY A 3 10.40 34.15 -43.33
N ASP A 4 10.38 34.39 -42.02
CA ASP A 4 9.88 35.59 -41.36
C ASP A 4 10.89 36.17 -40.35
N GLY A 5 12.13 35.65 -40.34
CA GLY A 5 13.15 36.04 -39.37
C GLY A 5 13.05 35.32 -38.02
N THR A 6 12.13 34.35 -37.88
CA THR A 6 12.07 33.47 -36.70
C THR A 6 12.83 32.17 -36.93
N TYR A 7 13.39 31.62 -35.85
CA TYR A 7 14.11 30.36 -35.84
C TYR A 7 13.57 29.51 -34.70
N THR A 8 13.07 28.31 -34.99
CA THR A 8 12.45 27.43 -34.00
C THR A 8 13.17 26.08 -33.97
N ALA A 9 13.47 25.60 -32.78
CA ALA A 9 13.94 24.24 -32.54
C ALA A 9 13.31 23.73 -31.23
N THR A 10 12.89 22.47 -31.23
CA THR A 10 12.25 21.83 -30.08
C THR A 10 13.23 20.84 -29.45
N TYR A 11 13.43 20.94 -28.14
CA TYR A 11 14.26 20.04 -27.36
C TYR A 11 13.45 19.47 -26.20
N THR A 12 13.57 18.17 -25.96
CA THR A 12 12.99 17.51 -24.78
C THR A 12 14.08 17.39 -23.72
N ALA A 13 13.83 17.96 -22.56
CA ALA A 13 14.74 17.83 -21.42
C ALA A 13 14.62 16.43 -20.80
N THR A 14 15.75 15.79 -20.52
CA THR A 14 15.80 14.49 -19.84
C THR A 14 16.36 14.58 -18.42
N THR A 15 16.96 15.73 -18.06
CA THR A 15 17.62 15.97 -16.77
C THR A 15 17.06 17.24 -16.13
N ALA A 16 16.70 17.15 -14.85
CA ALA A 16 16.30 18.31 -14.07
C ALA A 16 17.51 19.21 -13.73
N GLY A 17 17.27 20.50 -13.58
CA GLY A 17 18.34 21.46 -13.28
C GLY A 17 17.80 22.86 -13.03
N THR A 18 18.61 23.70 -12.37
CA THR A 18 18.27 25.11 -12.11
C THR A 18 19.26 26.03 -12.80
N ASN A 19 18.90 27.30 -12.97
CA ASN A 19 19.74 28.32 -13.60
C ASN A 19 20.18 27.98 -15.05
N LEU A 20 19.39 27.17 -15.75
CA LEU A 20 19.63 26.78 -17.14
C LEU A 20 19.35 27.93 -18.10
N ARG A 21 19.97 27.89 -19.28
CA ARG A 21 19.78 28.88 -20.35
C ARG A 21 19.79 28.17 -21.71
N ALA A 22 18.94 28.64 -22.61
CA ALA A 22 18.97 28.27 -24.01
C ALA A 22 19.89 29.24 -24.75
N THR A 23 20.68 28.73 -25.70
CA THR A 23 21.62 29.53 -26.47
C THR A 23 21.34 29.40 -27.96
N VAL A 24 21.31 30.53 -28.67
CA VAL A 24 21.23 30.55 -30.14
C VAL A 24 22.42 31.30 -30.71
N ARG A 25 23.02 30.73 -31.75
CA ARG A 25 24.12 31.35 -32.49
C ARG A 25 23.95 31.05 -33.97
N LEU A 26 23.76 32.11 -34.76
CA LEU A 26 23.70 32.01 -36.21
C LEU A 26 25.11 32.10 -36.82
N GLY A 27 25.25 31.64 -38.05
CA GLY A 27 26.49 31.81 -38.82
C GLY A 27 26.87 33.29 -38.91
N GLY A 28 28.13 33.61 -38.64
CA GLY A 28 28.64 34.99 -38.63
C GLY A 28 28.53 35.72 -37.28
N TRP A 29 27.85 35.16 -36.27
CA TRP A 29 27.81 35.76 -34.93
C TRP A 29 29.07 35.44 -34.12
N SER A 30 29.67 36.47 -33.52
CA SER A 30 30.84 36.35 -32.63
C SER A 30 30.50 35.79 -31.25
N THR A 31 29.27 35.99 -30.79
CA THR A 31 28.77 35.52 -29.49
C THR A 31 27.38 34.89 -29.64
N ALA A 32 27.01 33.99 -28.73
CA ALA A 32 25.68 33.42 -28.69
C ALA A 32 24.74 34.35 -27.90
N ALA A 33 23.50 34.52 -28.37
CA ALA A 33 22.45 35.10 -27.55
C ALA A 33 21.94 34.05 -26.55
N GLN A 34 21.54 34.50 -25.37
CA GLN A 34 21.05 33.62 -24.30
C GLN A 34 19.63 34.01 -23.87
N SER A 35 18.83 33.02 -23.52
CA SER A 35 17.57 33.25 -22.82
C SER A 35 17.78 33.79 -21.40
N GLY A 36 16.69 34.22 -20.76
CA GLY A 36 16.61 34.29 -19.30
C GLY A 36 16.90 32.93 -18.66
N LYS A 37 17.23 32.93 -17.37
CA LYS A 37 17.43 31.70 -16.60
C LYS A 37 16.10 30.95 -16.45
N TYR A 38 16.13 29.63 -16.53
CA TYR A 38 14.99 28.77 -16.23
C TYR A 38 15.42 27.52 -15.45
N GLY A 39 14.44 26.77 -14.94
CA GLY A 39 14.64 25.47 -14.32
C GLY A 39 13.84 24.39 -15.03
N ILE A 40 14.35 23.17 -15.01
CA ILE A 40 13.64 21.96 -15.42
C ILE A 40 13.41 21.15 -14.16
N ILE A 41 12.15 20.81 -13.89
CA ILE A 41 11.74 19.99 -12.76
C ILE A 41 11.38 18.58 -13.24
N LEU A 42 11.51 17.60 -12.36
CA LEU A 42 11.08 16.23 -12.65
C LEU A 42 9.54 16.18 -12.71
N GLY A 43 9.01 15.39 -13.63
CA GLY A 43 7.59 15.04 -13.65
C GLY A 43 7.24 14.05 -12.55
N TYR A 44 5.94 13.81 -12.34
CA TYR A 44 5.44 12.72 -11.50
C TYR A 44 4.93 11.58 -12.37
N GLU A 45 5.07 10.35 -11.88
CA GLU A 45 4.45 9.19 -12.48
C GLU A 45 3.95 8.19 -11.43
N ALA A 46 2.85 7.51 -11.76
CA ALA A 46 2.42 6.32 -11.04
C ALA A 46 3.42 5.16 -11.25
N PRO A 47 3.60 4.28 -10.26
CA PRO A 47 4.32 3.02 -10.48
C PRO A 47 3.59 2.13 -11.50
N ALA A 48 4.25 1.08 -11.98
CA ALA A 48 3.61 0.08 -12.83
C ALA A 48 2.66 -0.82 -12.03
N SER A 49 3.12 -1.26 -10.87
CA SER A 49 2.34 -2.13 -9.99
C SER A 49 2.78 -2.04 -8.54
N ILE A 50 1.93 -2.56 -7.66
CA ILE A 50 2.25 -2.87 -6.28
C ILE A 50 2.20 -4.38 -6.08
N ASN A 51 3.27 -4.94 -5.51
CA ASN A 51 3.40 -6.38 -5.35
C ASN A 51 3.48 -6.77 -3.87
N THR A 52 2.65 -7.71 -3.43
CA THR A 52 2.78 -8.29 -2.09
C THR A 52 3.78 -9.45 -2.11
N GLN A 53 4.99 -9.26 -1.59
CA GLN A 53 6.09 -10.25 -1.69
C GLN A 53 5.82 -11.54 -0.89
N VAL A 54 5.29 -11.39 0.33
CA VAL A 54 5.04 -12.50 1.27
C VAL A 54 3.92 -13.42 0.75
N ASN A 55 2.92 -12.85 0.10
CA ASN A 55 1.86 -13.56 -0.61
C ASN A 55 1.78 -13.03 -2.04
N ALA A 56 2.67 -13.50 -2.92
CA ALA A 56 2.84 -13.00 -4.29
C ALA A 56 1.50 -12.69 -4.98
N TYR A 57 1.28 -11.41 -5.28
CA TYR A 57 0.18 -10.91 -6.09
C TYR A 57 0.50 -9.50 -6.56
N THR A 58 -0.01 -9.15 -7.73
CA THR A 58 0.28 -7.90 -8.43
C THR A 58 -1.00 -7.07 -8.55
N PHE A 59 -1.00 -5.90 -7.92
CA PHE A 59 -2.00 -4.86 -8.12
C PHE A 59 -1.49 -3.87 -9.16
N THR A 60 -1.94 -3.99 -10.40
CA THR A 60 -1.61 -3.04 -11.47
C THR A 60 -2.04 -1.63 -11.10
N GLN A 61 -1.17 -0.64 -11.33
CA GLN A 61 -1.46 0.76 -11.07
C GLN A 61 -1.56 1.54 -12.38
N THR A 62 -2.59 2.38 -12.47
CA THR A 62 -2.81 3.29 -13.61
C THR A 62 -2.77 4.76 -13.19
N SER A 63 -2.71 5.04 -11.88
CA SER A 63 -2.70 6.38 -11.31
C SER A 63 -1.83 6.44 -10.06
N GLU A 64 -1.41 7.65 -9.66
CA GLU A 64 -0.66 7.87 -8.43
C GLU A 64 -1.52 7.57 -7.18
N GLU A 65 -2.84 7.65 -7.29
CA GLU A 65 -3.79 7.35 -6.23
C GLU A 65 -4.21 5.87 -6.33
N GLY A 66 -3.67 5.06 -5.42
CA GLY A 66 -3.87 3.62 -5.35
C GLY A 66 -5.16 3.22 -4.64
N THR A 67 -5.71 2.07 -5.03
CA THR A 67 -6.85 1.45 -4.36
C THR A 67 -6.46 0.38 -3.33
N PHE A 68 -5.19 0.00 -3.32
CA PHE A 68 -4.57 -0.90 -2.34
C PHE A 68 -3.55 -0.10 -1.51
N PRO A 69 -3.23 -0.51 -0.28
CA PRO A 69 -4.09 -1.30 0.60
C PRO A 69 -5.23 -0.44 1.18
N THR A 70 -6.34 -1.10 1.56
CA THR A 70 -7.42 -0.47 2.37
C THR A 70 -7.49 -1.03 3.79
N THR A 71 -6.73 -2.09 4.07
CA THR A 71 -6.57 -2.72 5.39
C THR A 71 -5.10 -2.73 5.77
N GLY A 72 -4.79 -2.68 7.06
CA GLY A 72 -3.42 -2.75 7.53
C GLY A 72 -3.29 -3.50 8.85
N PHE A 73 -2.07 -3.94 9.13
CA PHE A 73 -1.63 -4.51 10.39
C PHE A 73 -0.12 -4.28 10.53
N THR A 74 0.39 -4.27 11.75
CA THR A 74 1.82 -4.09 11.99
C THR A 74 2.61 -5.26 11.39
N GLY A 75 3.59 -4.96 10.55
CA GLY A 75 4.40 -5.95 9.83
C GLY A 75 3.91 -6.26 8.41
N ALA A 76 2.80 -5.68 7.96
CA ALA A 76 2.37 -5.76 6.57
C ALA A 76 3.42 -5.14 5.63
N THR A 77 3.60 -5.73 4.46
CA THR A 77 4.60 -5.29 3.48
C THR A 77 4.18 -5.51 2.04
N PHE A 78 4.57 -4.58 1.18
CA PHE A 78 4.44 -4.64 -0.27
C PHE A 78 5.61 -3.90 -0.93
N THR A 79 5.79 -4.09 -2.23
CA THR A 79 6.85 -3.45 -3.01
C THR A 79 6.25 -2.62 -4.12
N ILE A 80 6.78 -1.41 -4.29
CA ILE A 80 6.48 -0.54 -5.42
C ILE A 80 7.35 -0.96 -6.59
N VAL A 81 6.73 -1.21 -7.75
CA VAL A 81 7.45 -1.59 -8.97
C VAL A 81 7.46 -0.41 -9.94
N PRO A 82 8.62 0.17 -10.25
CA PRO A 82 8.77 1.19 -11.27
C PRO A 82 8.31 0.73 -12.67
N LYS A 83 7.98 1.69 -13.54
CA LYS A 83 7.71 1.45 -14.96
C LYS A 83 8.98 1.15 -15.75
N ASP A 84 8.80 0.65 -16.96
CA ASP A 84 9.86 0.43 -17.96
C ASP A 84 11.04 -0.41 -17.46
N SER A 85 10.75 -1.34 -16.54
CA SER A 85 11.75 -2.22 -15.90
C SER A 85 12.87 -1.46 -15.16
N LYS A 86 12.64 -0.19 -14.77
CA LYS A 86 13.58 0.57 -13.93
C LYS A 86 13.76 -0.12 -12.58
N SER A 87 14.95 -0.01 -12.01
CA SER A 87 15.26 -0.64 -10.72
C SER A 87 14.74 0.23 -9.57
N VAL A 88 14.27 -0.40 -8.50
CA VAL A 88 13.95 0.29 -7.24
C VAL A 88 15.17 0.98 -6.63
N THR A 89 16.38 0.53 -6.94
CA THR A 89 17.65 1.12 -6.49
C THR A 89 18.00 2.42 -7.21
N ASP A 90 17.34 2.72 -8.33
CA ASP A 90 17.56 3.96 -9.07
C ASP A 90 16.94 5.17 -8.36
N TYR A 91 16.19 4.92 -7.29
CA TYR A 91 15.38 5.90 -6.58
C TYR A 91 15.75 5.98 -5.09
N THR A 92 15.70 7.19 -4.55
CA THR A 92 15.67 7.44 -3.10
C THR A 92 14.21 7.44 -2.65
N TRP A 93 13.88 6.56 -1.71
CA TRP A 93 12.50 6.34 -1.25
C TRP A 93 12.21 7.06 0.07
N THR A 94 11.02 7.65 0.16
CA THR A 94 10.51 8.30 1.38
C THR A 94 9.02 8.01 1.55
N SER A 95 8.54 8.08 2.79
CA SER A 95 7.12 8.12 3.13
C SER A 95 6.84 9.37 3.95
N ASP A 96 5.66 9.94 3.77
CA ASP A 96 5.14 11.03 4.61
C ASP A 96 4.53 10.54 5.94
N ALA A 97 4.35 9.23 6.13
CA ALA A 97 3.76 8.63 7.32
C ALA A 97 4.82 8.01 8.24
N SER A 98 4.81 8.40 9.52
CA SER A 98 5.79 7.94 10.52
C SER A 98 5.68 6.44 10.88
N TRP A 99 4.51 5.83 10.64
CA TRP A 99 4.25 4.40 10.86
C TRP A 99 4.56 3.55 9.61
N VAL A 100 5.13 4.15 8.56
CA VAL A 100 5.51 3.48 7.31
C VAL A 100 7.00 3.70 7.04
N SER A 101 7.73 2.60 6.83
CA SER A 101 9.12 2.64 6.37
C SER A 101 9.21 2.17 4.91
N VAL A 102 10.13 2.74 4.14
CA VAL A 102 10.40 2.30 2.77
C VAL A 102 11.89 2.13 2.55
N THR A 103 12.31 0.97 2.07
CA THR A 103 13.71 0.65 1.77
C THR A 103 13.74 -0.14 0.48
N ASP A 104 14.52 0.32 -0.52
CA ASP A 104 14.61 -0.31 -1.84
C ASP A 104 13.24 -0.61 -2.46
N GLY A 105 12.30 0.36 -2.38
CA GLY A 105 10.93 0.22 -2.87
C GLY A 105 10.03 -0.73 -2.05
N VAL A 106 10.56 -1.39 -1.02
CA VAL A 106 9.79 -2.23 -0.09
C VAL A 106 9.18 -1.35 1.00
N VAL A 107 7.87 -1.24 0.98
CA VAL A 107 7.07 -0.56 1.99
C VAL A 107 6.73 -1.53 3.11
N LYS A 108 6.87 -1.11 4.36
CA LYS A 108 6.52 -1.88 5.55
C LYS A 108 5.80 -1.01 6.56
N PHE A 109 4.71 -1.54 7.10
CA PHE A 109 3.99 -0.90 8.20
C PHE A 109 4.65 -1.26 9.53
N THR A 110 5.19 -0.27 10.22
CA THR A 110 5.98 -0.42 11.45
C THR A 110 5.21 -0.08 12.72
N GLY A 111 4.11 0.69 12.59
CA GLY A 111 3.21 1.06 13.69
C GLY A 111 1.75 1.03 13.24
N THR A 112 0.87 1.47 14.13
CA THR A 112 -0.59 1.55 13.88
C THR A 112 -0.89 2.61 12.82
N GLY A 113 -1.57 2.19 11.75
CA GLY A 113 -1.99 3.08 10.68
C GLY A 113 -3.17 3.98 11.02
N THR A 114 -3.27 5.09 10.30
CA THR A 114 -4.37 6.07 10.40
C THR A 114 -5.20 6.05 9.10
N GLY A 115 -6.36 6.72 9.14
CA GLY A 115 -7.22 6.95 7.97
C GLY A 115 -6.72 8.09 7.08
N ASP A 116 -5.57 8.69 7.40
CA ASP A 116 -4.99 9.75 6.59
C ASP A 116 -4.40 9.19 5.29
N LYS A 117 -4.31 10.05 4.28
CA LYS A 117 -3.63 9.69 3.03
C LYS A 117 -2.13 9.58 3.28
N VAL A 118 -1.55 8.46 2.85
CA VAL A 118 -0.11 8.20 2.89
C VAL A 118 0.43 8.26 1.48
N THR A 119 1.54 8.97 1.28
CA THR A 119 2.25 9.08 0.00
C THR A 119 3.65 8.49 0.12
N ILE A 120 3.96 7.53 -0.74
CA ILE A 120 5.30 7.02 -0.95
C ILE A 120 5.91 7.71 -2.17
N THR A 121 7.11 8.25 -2.00
CA THR A 121 7.82 8.99 -3.05
C THR A 121 9.15 8.35 -3.36
N GLY A 122 9.35 7.95 -4.62
CA GLY A 122 10.64 7.51 -5.16
C GLY A 122 11.23 8.60 -6.04
N THR A 123 12.28 9.28 -5.58
CA THR A 123 12.97 10.34 -6.32
C THR A 123 14.19 9.78 -7.06
N PRO A 124 14.31 9.94 -8.39
CA PRO A 124 15.46 9.45 -9.14
C PRO A 124 16.78 9.99 -8.60
N THR A 125 17.75 9.09 -8.35
CA THR A 125 19.10 9.45 -7.88
C THR A 125 19.92 10.19 -8.93
N SER A 126 19.65 9.92 -10.21
CA SER A 126 20.35 10.52 -11.36
C SER A 126 19.85 11.92 -11.74
N SER A 127 18.80 12.44 -11.09
CA SER A 127 18.06 13.64 -11.53
C SER A 127 17.49 13.54 -12.95
N GLN A 128 17.32 12.32 -13.46
CA GLN A 128 16.72 12.02 -14.76
C GLN A 128 15.46 11.17 -14.59
N GLY A 129 14.47 11.35 -15.48
CA GLY A 129 13.20 10.63 -15.43
C GLY A 129 12.15 11.33 -14.57
N ASN A 130 11.19 10.55 -14.05
CA ASN A 130 10.07 11.06 -13.25
C ASN A 130 10.18 10.57 -11.80
N ILE A 131 9.65 11.37 -10.88
CA ILE A 131 9.42 10.98 -9.49
C ILE A 131 8.25 10.00 -9.46
N ILE A 132 8.46 8.84 -8.85
CA ILE A 132 7.38 7.88 -8.61
C ILE A 132 6.57 8.34 -7.40
N LYS A 133 5.26 8.46 -7.57
CA LYS A 133 4.33 8.70 -6.46
C LYS A 133 3.30 7.58 -6.36
N TYR A 134 3.10 7.13 -5.14
CA TYR A 134 2.05 6.19 -4.81
C TYR A 134 1.37 6.58 -3.50
N SER A 135 0.10 6.96 -3.60
CA SER A 135 -0.74 7.35 -2.49
C SER A 135 -1.75 6.27 -2.17
N PHE A 136 -2.02 6.02 -0.89
CA PHE A 136 -3.08 5.11 -0.45
C PHE A 136 -3.74 5.61 0.84
N THR A 137 -4.90 5.05 1.16
CA THR A 137 -5.65 5.37 2.37
C THR A 137 -6.24 4.11 2.97
N LEU A 138 -5.90 3.85 4.24
CA LEU A 138 -6.48 2.73 4.97
C LEU A 138 -7.90 3.06 5.43
N LYS A 139 -8.79 2.09 5.32
CA LYS A 139 -10.17 2.13 5.86
C LYS A 139 -10.30 1.33 7.15
N SER A 140 -9.29 0.51 7.46
CA SER A 140 -9.26 -0.24 8.71
C SER A 140 -7.89 -0.76 9.10
N TRP A 141 -7.76 -0.99 10.41
CA TRP A 141 -6.58 -1.58 11.01
C TRP A 141 -6.93 -2.83 11.81
N PHE A 142 -6.07 -3.84 11.76
CA PHE A 142 -6.22 -5.10 12.47
C PHE A 142 -5.14 -5.30 13.52
N ILE A 143 -5.56 -5.77 14.69
CA ILE A 143 -4.70 -6.24 15.78
C ILE A 143 -5.15 -7.64 16.21
N HIS A 144 -4.34 -8.37 16.97
CA HIS A 144 -4.71 -9.69 17.49
C HIS A 144 -4.20 -9.91 18.91
N SER A 145 -4.77 -10.90 19.61
CA SER A 145 -4.45 -11.23 21.02
C SER A 145 -3.18 -12.07 21.20
N GLY A 146 -2.28 -12.09 20.21
CA GLY A 146 -1.15 -13.01 20.18
C GLY A 146 -1.61 -14.48 20.15
N SER A 147 -1.07 -15.30 21.06
CA SER A 147 -1.43 -16.71 21.24
C SER A 147 -2.61 -16.92 22.20
N THR A 148 -3.16 -15.85 22.78
CA THR A 148 -4.24 -15.95 23.77
C THR A 148 -5.55 -16.31 23.09
N ARG A 149 -6.17 -17.42 23.52
CA ARG A 149 -7.46 -17.90 23.03
C ARG A 149 -8.55 -17.61 24.07
N MET A 150 -9.70 -17.12 23.61
CA MET A 150 -10.77 -16.58 24.45
C MET A 150 -12.13 -17.16 24.04
N SER A 151 -13.10 -17.18 24.97
CA SER A 151 -14.52 -17.40 24.60
C SER A 151 -15.02 -16.21 23.80
N TRP A 152 -16.14 -16.38 23.10
CA TRP A 152 -16.66 -15.31 22.26
C TRP A 152 -16.94 -14.02 23.06
N SER A 153 -17.56 -14.13 24.24
CA SER A 153 -17.83 -13.00 25.14
C SER A 153 -16.55 -12.27 25.58
N ASP A 154 -15.51 -13.03 25.93
CA ASP A 154 -14.22 -12.51 26.39
C ASP A 154 -13.48 -11.85 25.23
N ALA A 155 -13.54 -12.43 24.03
CA ALA A 155 -12.97 -11.89 22.80
C ALA A 155 -13.65 -10.58 22.39
N ASN A 156 -14.98 -10.52 22.49
CA ASN A 156 -15.75 -9.31 22.22
C ASN A 156 -15.38 -8.20 23.21
N THR A 157 -15.30 -8.53 24.51
CA THR A 157 -14.87 -7.60 25.56
C THR A 157 -13.43 -7.13 25.34
N TYR A 158 -12.52 -8.05 24.99
CA TYR A 158 -11.13 -7.73 24.69
C TYR A 158 -11.04 -6.71 23.54
N CYS A 159 -11.71 -6.96 22.42
CA CYS A 159 -11.66 -6.02 21.30
C CYS A 159 -12.29 -4.68 21.64
N SER A 160 -13.46 -4.66 22.29
CA SER A 160 -14.13 -3.40 22.68
C SER A 160 -13.40 -2.62 23.76
N SER A 161 -12.53 -3.26 24.55
CA SER A 161 -11.66 -2.58 25.52
C SER A 161 -10.52 -1.81 24.85
N GLN A 162 -10.17 -2.16 23.61
CA GLN A 162 -9.18 -1.43 22.82
C GLN A 162 -9.87 -0.25 22.12
N SER A 163 -9.30 0.95 22.25
CA SER A 163 -9.91 2.18 21.74
C SER A 163 -10.21 2.10 20.24
N GLY A 164 -11.50 2.10 19.88
CA GLY A 164 -11.97 2.09 18.48
C GLY A 164 -12.03 0.70 17.83
N TYR A 165 -11.79 -0.39 18.56
CA TYR A 165 -11.81 -1.74 18.00
C TYR A 165 -13.07 -2.51 18.37
N SER A 166 -13.42 -3.47 17.51
CA SER A 166 -14.44 -4.48 17.76
C SER A 166 -14.01 -5.82 17.15
N LEU A 167 -14.74 -6.89 17.45
CA LEU A 167 -14.64 -8.10 16.64
C LEU A 167 -15.04 -7.76 15.19
N PRO A 168 -14.29 -8.21 14.19
CA PRO A 168 -14.66 -8.01 12.79
C PRO A 168 -15.76 -8.96 12.36
N THR A 169 -16.51 -8.56 11.34
CA THR A 169 -17.34 -9.49 10.57
C THR A 169 -16.47 -10.38 9.71
N ILE A 170 -17.01 -11.52 9.27
CA ILE A 170 -16.39 -12.41 8.30
C ILE A 170 -16.05 -11.64 7.03
N ALA A 171 -16.95 -10.77 6.55
CA ALA A 171 -16.74 -9.98 5.33
C ALA A 171 -15.55 -9.01 5.42
N GLN A 172 -15.21 -8.56 6.63
CA GLN A 172 -14.04 -7.70 6.86
C GLN A 172 -12.73 -8.51 6.92
N MET A 173 -12.80 -9.80 7.30
CA MET A 173 -11.64 -10.69 7.32
C MET A 173 -11.38 -11.32 5.95
N ILE A 174 -12.45 -11.77 5.28
CA ILE A 174 -12.42 -12.49 3.99
C ILE A 174 -13.63 -12.14 3.13
N LEU A 175 -13.43 -12.02 1.83
CA LEU A 175 -14.53 -12.02 0.85
C LEU A 175 -14.97 -13.47 0.58
N ARG A 176 -16.28 -13.69 0.51
CA ARG A 176 -16.88 -15.02 0.36
C ARG A 176 -18.09 -14.98 -0.57
N THR A 177 -18.35 -16.12 -1.20
CA THR A 177 -19.63 -16.41 -1.85
C THR A 177 -20.26 -17.57 -1.07
N ASN A 178 -21.43 -17.35 -0.48
CA ASN A 178 -22.04 -18.26 0.51
C ASN A 178 -21.08 -18.54 1.69
N HIS A 179 -20.83 -19.81 2.03
CA HIS A 179 -19.95 -20.22 3.14
C HIS A 179 -18.50 -20.51 2.70
N THR A 180 -18.15 -20.24 1.45
CA THR A 180 -16.81 -20.51 0.89
C THR A 180 -16.10 -19.20 0.60
N ALA A 181 -14.88 -19.01 1.14
CA ALA A 181 -14.08 -17.86 0.74
C ALA A 181 -13.82 -17.90 -0.76
N THR A 182 -13.90 -16.73 -1.39
CA THR A 182 -13.55 -16.62 -2.81
C THR A 182 -12.06 -16.83 -3.02
N LEU A 183 -11.24 -16.49 -2.02
CA LEU A 183 -9.78 -16.44 -2.08
C LEU A 183 -9.23 -15.58 -3.23
N ILE A 184 -10.11 -14.81 -3.89
CA ILE A 184 -9.75 -13.88 -4.95
C ILE A 184 -9.04 -12.71 -4.28
N ARG A 185 -7.77 -12.51 -4.65
CA ARG A 185 -7.01 -11.35 -4.17
C ARG A 185 -7.65 -10.06 -4.69
N GLY A 186 -7.74 -9.06 -3.81
CA GLY A 186 -8.50 -7.83 -4.03
C GLY A 186 -8.53 -6.98 -2.77
N THR A 187 -9.17 -5.81 -2.82
CA THR A 187 -9.21 -4.87 -1.71
C THR A 187 -10.49 -4.98 -0.88
N GLY A 188 -10.45 -4.51 0.37
CA GLY A 188 -11.60 -4.41 1.27
C GLY A 188 -11.70 -5.47 2.36
N ALA A 189 -10.91 -6.54 2.30
CA ALA A 189 -10.84 -7.57 3.35
C ALA A 189 -9.40 -8.02 3.60
N LEU A 190 -9.08 -8.32 4.86
CA LEU A 190 -7.71 -8.59 5.33
C LEU A 190 -7.00 -9.66 4.49
N LEU A 191 -7.59 -10.86 4.37
CA LEU A 191 -6.95 -11.96 3.65
C LEU A 191 -6.90 -11.72 2.14
N ASN A 192 -7.88 -11.03 1.57
CA ASN A 192 -7.94 -10.77 0.14
C ASN A 192 -6.85 -9.76 -0.26
N GLU A 193 -6.55 -8.80 0.61
CA GLU A 193 -5.48 -7.84 0.38
C GLU A 193 -4.11 -8.46 0.58
N TRP A 194 -3.93 -9.21 1.66
CA TRP A 194 -2.59 -9.60 2.12
C TRP A 194 -2.27 -11.08 1.92
N GLY A 195 -3.24 -11.92 1.58
CA GLY A 195 -3.08 -13.37 1.49
C GLY A 195 -2.88 -14.04 2.85
N MET A 196 -2.34 -15.26 2.85
CA MET A 196 -2.15 -16.09 4.05
C MET A 196 -1.36 -15.35 5.14
N MET A 197 -2.04 -15.04 6.25
CA MET A 197 -1.50 -14.14 7.28
C MET A 197 -0.32 -14.76 8.03
N THR A 198 -0.29 -16.08 8.17
CA THR A 198 0.81 -16.80 8.82
C THR A 198 2.14 -16.70 8.08
N ARG A 199 2.15 -16.27 6.80
CA ARG A 199 3.39 -16.01 6.06
C ARG A 199 4.05 -14.69 6.48
N TYR A 200 3.30 -13.77 7.10
CA TYR A 200 3.85 -12.58 7.76
C TYR A 200 4.36 -12.97 9.15
N THR A 201 5.51 -13.65 9.19
CA THR A 201 6.07 -14.22 10.43
C THR A 201 6.31 -13.17 11.53
N SER A 202 6.68 -11.94 11.15
CA SER A 202 6.87 -10.81 12.06
C SER A 202 5.56 -10.33 12.70
N ALA A 203 4.42 -10.53 12.03
CA ALA A 203 3.10 -10.15 12.51
C ALA A 203 2.47 -11.22 13.42
N ARG A 204 3.06 -12.43 13.53
CA ARG A 204 2.71 -13.45 14.52
C ARG A 204 1.23 -13.88 14.54
N PHE A 205 0.56 -13.86 13.39
CA PHE A 205 -0.74 -14.51 13.23
C PHE A 205 -0.57 -16.04 13.41
N SER A 206 -1.41 -16.64 14.27
CA SER A 206 -1.61 -18.08 14.38
C SER A 206 -2.25 -18.65 13.10
N ASP A 207 -1.97 -19.93 12.83
CA ASP A 207 -2.54 -20.77 11.78
C ASP A 207 -3.94 -21.31 12.06
N ASN A 208 -4.44 -21.07 13.26
CA ASN A 208 -5.79 -21.40 13.70
C ASN A 208 -6.84 -20.40 13.18
N THR A 209 -8.09 -20.58 13.62
CA THR A 209 -9.20 -19.67 13.32
C THR A 209 -9.29 -18.52 14.32
N TYR A 210 -9.97 -17.46 13.90
CA TYR A 210 -10.22 -16.24 14.66
C TYR A 210 -11.71 -15.96 14.77
N TRP A 211 -12.17 -15.54 15.94
CA TRP A 211 -13.57 -15.16 16.14
C TRP A 211 -14.02 -14.06 15.19
N SER A 212 -15.28 -14.15 14.77
CA SER A 212 -16.01 -13.07 14.11
C SER A 212 -17.17 -12.59 14.98
N SER A 213 -17.70 -11.41 14.68
CA SER A 213 -18.94 -10.92 15.29
C SER A 213 -20.21 -11.57 14.70
N ASP A 214 -20.09 -12.35 13.62
CA ASP A 214 -21.25 -12.94 12.95
C ASP A 214 -21.77 -14.16 13.71
N GLN A 215 -22.98 -14.04 14.26
CA GLN A 215 -23.68 -15.13 14.93
C GLN A 215 -24.21 -16.15 13.92
N LEU A 216 -24.03 -17.45 14.20
CA LEU A 216 -24.68 -18.52 13.43
C LEU A 216 -26.02 -18.91 14.05
N SER A 217 -26.04 -19.10 15.36
CA SER A 217 -27.22 -19.45 16.16
C SER A 217 -27.04 -19.03 17.61
N SER A 218 -28.07 -19.16 18.44
CA SER A 218 -27.96 -18.90 19.87
C SER A 218 -26.86 -19.77 20.50
N GLY A 219 -25.87 -19.15 21.14
CA GLY A 219 -24.73 -19.82 21.77
C GLY A 219 -23.60 -20.24 20.82
N SER A 220 -23.62 -19.80 19.55
CA SER A 220 -22.58 -20.13 18.57
C SER A 220 -22.31 -18.99 17.60
N HIS A 221 -21.03 -18.65 17.44
CA HIS A 221 -20.55 -17.66 16.48
C HIS A 221 -19.62 -18.27 15.43
N ASN A 222 -19.48 -17.57 14.32
CA ASN A 222 -18.56 -17.95 13.26
C ASN A 222 -17.12 -17.59 13.61
N ASN A 223 -16.18 -18.34 13.07
CA ASN A 223 -14.76 -18.04 13.11
C ASN A 223 -14.10 -18.32 11.76
N VAL A 224 -13.03 -17.59 11.46
CA VAL A 224 -12.38 -17.56 10.14
C VAL A 224 -10.94 -18.01 10.23
N SER A 225 -10.53 -18.92 9.36
CA SER A 225 -9.12 -19.25 9.17
C SER A 225 -8.45 -18.19 8.30
N LEU A 226 -7.52 -17.45 8.89
CA LEU A 226 -6.68 -16.49 8.16
C LEU A 226 -5.48 -17.17 7.46
N ARG A 227 -5.48 -18.51 7.40
CA ARG A 227 -4.49 -19.30 6.67
C ARG A 227 -4.97 -19.63 5.25
N TYR A 228 -6.20 -20.13 5.13
CA TYR A 228 -6.78 -20.61 3.87
C TYR A 228 -8.17 -20.03 3.58
N GLY A 229 -8.67 -19.09 4.38
CA GLY A 229 -9.99 -18.47 4.19
C GLY A 229 -11.19 -19.38 4.51
N GLY A 230 -11.03 -20.44 5.31
CA GLY A 230 -12.17 -21.24 5.76
C GLY A 230 -13.07 -20.49 6.74
N VAL A 231 -14.40 -20.60 6.58
CA VAL A 231 -15.38 -20.16 7.58
C VAL A 231 -15.87 -21.38 8.35
N TYR A 232 -15.84 -21.29 9.68
CA TYR A 232 -16.30 -22.31 10.60
C TYR A 232 -17.21 -21.66 11.65
N PHE A 233 -17.73 -22.47 12.55
CA PHE A 233 -18.46 -22.00 13.73
C PHE A 233 -18.04 -22.79 14.96
N SER A 234 -18.29 -22.24 16.13
CA SER A 234 -17.96 -22.87 17.41
C SER A 234 -18.88 -22.35 18.49
N SER A 235 -19.13 -23.20 19.50
CA SER A 235 -19.81 -22.79 20.74
C SER A 235 -19.14 -21.56 21.34
N ASP A 236 -19.91 -20.64 21.89
CA ASP A 236 -19.41 -19.38 22.47
C ASP A 236 -18.45 -19.62 23.65
N SER A 237 -18.55 -20.78 24.30
CA SER A 237 -17.64 -21.23 25.36
C SER A 237 -16.28 -21.73 24.88
N SER A 238 -16.14 -22.06 23.59
CA SER A 238 -14.88 -22.51 22.99
C SER A 238 -13.83 -21.41 23.06
N LYS A 239 -12.57 -21.80 23.31
CA LYS A 239 -11.46 -20.84 23.31
C LYS A 239 -10.85 -20.75 21.90
N ILE A 240 -11.04 -19.64 21.19
CA ILE A 240 -10.52 -19.41 19.83
C ILE A 240 -9.67 -18.13 19.82
N ASN A 241 -8.79 -17.95 18.83
CA ASN A 241 -7.96 -16.75 18.73
C ASN A 241 -8.81 -15.52 18.45
N VAL A 242 -8.26 -14.35 18.79
CA VAL A 242 -8.96 -13.08 18.65
C VAL A 242 -8.19 -12.18 17.70
N VAL A 243 -8.90 -11.68 16.70
CA VAL A 243 -8.48 -10.56 15.87
C VAL A 243 -9.50 -9.46 16.09
N CYS A 244 -9.03 -8.22 16.20
CA CYS A 244 -9.87 -7.06 16.36
C CYS A 244 -9.67 -6.14 15.17
N ARG A 245 -10.70 -5.40 14.81
CA ARG A 245 -10.68 -4.42 13.72
C ARG A 245 -11.12 -3.07 14.21
N GLN A 246 -10.38 -2.04 13.81
CA GLN A 246 -10.76 -0.65 13.91
C GLN A 246 -11.13 -0.13 12.52
N GLY A 247 -12.23 0.63 12.42
CA GLY A 247 -12.51 1.46 11.24
C GLY A 247 -11.73 2.77 11.33
N LEU A 248 -11.17 3.22 10.20
CA LEU A 248 -10.37 4.43 10.08
C LEU A 248 -11.06 5.47 9.20
#